data_AF-A0A3N5UKH7-F1
#
_entry.id   AF-A0A3N5UKH7-F1
#
_cell.length_a   1.000
_cell.length_b   1.000
_cell.length_c   1.000
_cell.angle_alpha   90.00
_cell.angle_beta   90.00
_cell.angle_gamma   90.00
#
_symmetry.space_group_name_H-M   'P 1'
#
loop_
_entity.id
_entity.type
_entity.pdbx_description
1 polymer ?
#
loop_
_entity_poly.entity_id
_entity_poly.type
_entity_poly.pdbx_seq_one_letter_code
_entity_poly.pdbx_strand_id
1 'polypeptide(L)'
;MVGARMFDSSYLNEGRVFLYYGSSSGLNPTPAWTFNGGWTNAYLGEAVSTAGDINSDGYSDVVIGREGYSGDQSSEGAVYVFYGSKTGLPASPDLTLEGNLNGAYLGTSVGAAGDVNGDGYGDVIAGAYNYSNGQSMEGAVYIYHGSSTGLLPDPTIIESDFPNANTGGSVDTAGDVNGDGYSDVVVGTNLYDNGEDNEGAVYLYYGSASGVSPAPAWMVQGNQFGSELGRQVSAAGDVNGDGFGDVVAGNFGYSNVHSYEGAIRVYYGGSRSGKPLLPRQIDDASLNPVAALGRNSGSTLALRLNGRTFWGRDQVKMEWQIAPVGVPFTATTGVIHGLSAMWTDVPPFGTVLDETIAGLAPVNTYHWRLRLVYKPGNPAGLAAGRWVSGFGATASQPMVRTFPIYVNQLAGGANNGSSWANAFTSLQTALGAANPGDEIWVAWANGASYVPGGSVTATFQLVDGVALYGGFNGFETLRSERTLAPTLLSGEFGVGNHVYHVVSGSGLGAGTALDGFRITGGSAT
;
A
#
# COMPACT_ATOMS: atom_id res chain seq x y z
N MET A 1 -23.62 9.35 4.00
CA MET A 1 -24.33 10.45 3.31
C MET A 1 -25.25 9.83 2.28
N VAL A 2 -26.40 10.45 1.97
CA VAL A 2 -27.38 9.93 1.01
C VAL A 2 -27.85 11.08 0.12
N GLY A 3 -27.78 10.89 -1.20
CA GLY A 3 -28.36 11.79 -2.19
C GLY A 3 -29.73 11.30 -2.67
N ALA A 4 -30.64 12.24 -2.89
CA ALA A 4 -31.96 12.00 -3.46
C ALA A 4 -32.14 12.96 -4.64
N ARG A 5 -31.49 12.67 -5.78
CA ARG A 5 -31.41 13.51 -6.98
C ARG A 5 -32.76 14.03 -7.52
N MET A 6 -33.83 13.24 -7.42
CA MET A 6 -35.17 13.59 -7.91
C MET A 6 -36.10 14.08 -6.79
N PHE A 7 -35.55 14.47 -5.65
CA PHE A 7 -36.37 14.96 -4.54
C PHE A 7 -37.04 16.29 -4.92
N ASP A 8 -38.34 16.37 -4.65
CA ASP A 8 -39.17 17.56 -4.87
C ASP A 8 -39.51 18.21 -3.52
N SER A 9 -39.25 19.51 -3.38
CA SER A 9 -39.80 20.32 -2.30
C SER A 9 -40.39 21.62 -2.85
N SER A 10 -39.56 22.64 -3.06
CA SER A 10 -39.99 23.91 -3.65
C SER A 10 -39.87 23.90 -5.18
N TYR A 11 -39.05 23.01 -5.75
CA TYR A 11 -38.88 22.85 -7.18
C TYR A 11 -38.88 21.37 -7.59
N LEU A 12 -39.31 21.09 -8.82
CA LEU A 12 -39.28 19.76 -9.44
C LEU A 12 -37.83 19.30 -9.67
N ASN A 13 -37.49 18.08 -9.27
CA ASN A 13 -36.16 17.46 -9.37
C ASN A 13 -35.04 18.36 -8.82
N GLU A 14 -35.30 19.08 -7.73
CA GLU A 14 -34.27 19.93 -7.13
C GLU A 14 -33.17 19.14 -6.45
N GLY A 15 -33.52 17.95 -5.97
CA GLY A 15 -32.59 17.09 -5.28
C GLY A 15 -32.34 17.53 -3.83
N ARG A 16 -31.97 16.55 -3.00
CA ARG A 16 -31.64 16.77 -1.59
C ARG A 16 -30.55 15.81 -1.14
N VAL A 17 -29.65 16.29 -0.30
CA VAL A 17 -28.65 15.47 0.38
C VAL A 17 -28.92 15.41 1.87
N PHE A 18 -28.65 14.25 2.46
CA PHE A 18 -28.79 13.94 3.88
C PHE A 18 -27.48 13.40 4.45
N LEU A 19 -27.02 13.95 5.57
CA LEU A 19 -25.92 13.41 6.35
C LEU A 19 -26.46 12.78 7.64
N TYR A 20 -26.07 11.54 7.89
CA TYR A 20 -26.39 10.81 9.11
C TYR A 20 -25.09 10.50 9.84
N TYR A 21 -25.01 10.86 11.12
CA TYR A 21 -23.84 10.52 11.93
C TYR A 21 -23.90 9.07 12.40
N GLY A 22 -22.76 8.40 12.33
CA GLY A 22 -22.54 7.09 12.93
C GLY A 22 -22.29 7.18 14.43
N SER A 23 -22.55 6.07 15.11
CA SER A 23 -22.24 5.86 16.53
C SER A 23 -21.88 4.38 16.75
N SER A 24 -21.42 4.02 17.95
CA SER A 24 -21.18 2.62 18.31
C SER A 24 -22.45 1.75 18.25
N SER A 25 -23.64 2.36 18.31
CA SER A 25 -24.94 1.71 18.14
C SER A 25 -25.49 1.75 16.71
N GLY A 26 -24.71 2.24 15.75
CA GLY A 26 -25.12 2.41 14.34
C GLY A 26 -25.45 3.85 13.95
N LEU A 27 -26.11 4.02 12.81
CA LEU A 27 -26.51 5.33 12.27
C LEU A 27 -27.66 5.94 13.07
N ASN A 28 -27.58 7.24 13.34
CA ASN A 28 -28.74 7.99 13.84
C ASN A 28 -29.83 7.99 12.75
N PRO A 29 -31.09 7.63 13.05
CA PRO A 29 -32.18 7.63 12.06
C PRO A 29 -32.60 9.04 11.61
N THR A 30 -32.22 10.08 12.36
CA THR A 30 -32.48 11.48 12.01
C THR A 30 -31.24 12.07 11.30
N PRO A 31 -31.41 12.73 10.15
CA PRO A 31 -30.29 13.39 9.48
C PRO A 31 -29.76 14.51 10.38
N ALA A 32 -28.45 14.54 10.57
CA ALA A 32 -27.75 15.61 11.29
C ALA A 32 -27.64 16.89 10.46
N TRP A 33 -27.67 16.76 9.13
CA TRP A 33 -27.61 17.87 8.19
C TRP A 33 -28.35 17.52 6.90
N THR A 34 -28.96 18.53 6.28
CA THR A 34 -29.64 18.41 4.99
C THR A 34 -29.37 19.63 4.11
N PHE A 35 -29.35 19.43 2.80
CA PHE A 35 -29.15 20.51 1.84
C PHE A 35 -29.99 20.28 0.58
N ASN A 36 -30.63 21.34 0.08
CA ASN A 36 -31.54 21.31 -1.06
C ASN A 36 -30.85 21.91 -2.29
N GLY A 37 -31.12 21.37 -3.48
CA GLY A 37 -30.55 21.92 -4.71
C GLY A 37 -31.16 23.24 -5.13
N GLY A 38 -32.38 23.55 -4.67
CA GLY A 38 -32.95 24.88 -4.69
C GLY A 38 -33.39 25.41 -6.05
N TRP A 39 -33.31 24.62 -7.13
CA TRP A 39 -33.79 24.96 -8.50
C TRP A 39 -34.44 23.75 -9.18
N THR A 40 -35.25 23.98 -10.21
CA THR A 40 -35.83 22.91 -11.03
C THR A 40 -34.78 22.15 -11.83
N ASN A 41 -34.86 20.82 -11.86
CA ASN A 41 -33.93 19.91 -12.57
C ASN A 41 -32.46 20.14 -12.20
N ALA A 42 -32.21 20.47 -10.93
CA ALA A 42 -30.86 20.64 -10.41
C ALA A 42 -30.15 19.29 -10.19
N TYR A 43 -30.91 18.22 -9.93
CA TYR A 43 -30.39 16.88 -9.66
C TYR A 43 -29.29 16.85 -8.58
N LEU A 44 -29.42 17.69 -7.54
CA LEU A 44 -28.46 17.73 -6.45
C LEU A 44 -28.43 16.38 -5.73
N GLY A 45 -27.22 15.87 -5.49
CA GLY A 45 -27.02 14.56 -4.86
C GLY A 45 -27.19 13.42 -5.85
N GLU A 46 -26.95 13.68 -7.13
CA GLU A 46 -26.69 12.64 -8.14
C GLU A 46 -25.59 11.71 -7.65
N ALA A 47 -24.45 12.30 -7.31
CA ALA A 47 -23.34 11.65 -6.66
C ALA A 47 -23.01 12.38 -5.35
N VAL A 48 -22.63 11.61 -4.34
CA VAL A 48 -22.20 12.13 -3.04
C VAL A 48 -21.01 11.30 -2.57
N SER A 49 -19.95 11.95 -2.10
CA SER A 49 -18.80 11.25 -1.52
C SER A 49 -18.12 12.09 -0.44
N THR A 50 -17.34 11.43 0.41
CA THR A 50 -16.33 12.14 1.20
C THR A 50 -15.16 12.50 0.30
N ALA A 51 -14.59 13.68 0.45
CA ALA A 51 -13.37 14.06 -0.26
C ALA A 51 -12.09 13.65 0.49
N GLY A 52 -12.21 13.05 1.68
CA GLY A 52 -11.09 12.96 2.62
C GLY A 52 -10.91 14.28 3.36
N ASP A 53 -9.75 14.49 3.99
CA ASP A 53 -9.38 15.75 4.65
C ASP A 53 -8.54 16.59 3.68
N ILE A 54 -9.20 17.38 2.84
CA ILE A 54 -8.60 18.12 1.70
C ILE A 54 -7.99 19.46 2.12
N ASN A 55 -8.22 19.88 3.38
CA ASN A 55 -7.64 21.07 3.98
C ASN A 55 -6.74 20.78 5.22
N SER A 56 -6.58 19.50 5.58
CA SER A 56 -5.81 19.02 6.74
C SER A 56 -6.27 19.55 8.11
N ASP A 57 -7.57 19.81 8.29
CA ASP A 57 -8.11 20.26 9.58
C ASP A 57 -8.45 19.10 10.54
N GLY A 58 -8.33 17.86 10.06
CA GLY A 58 -8.60 16.63 10.81
C GLY A 58 -10.05 16.15 10.74
N TYR A 59 -10.89 16.78 9.93
CA TYR A 59 -12.25 16.35 9.63
C TYR A 59 -12.37 15.99 8.15
N SER A 60 -13.18 14.97 7.84
CA SER A 60 -13.47 14.67 6.44
C SER A 60 -14.39 15.71 5.84
N ASP A 61 -14.01 16.17 4.66
CA ASP A 61 -14.75 17.06 3.79
C ASP A 61 -15.68 16.27 2.86
N VAL A 62 -16.61 16.97 2.23
CA VAL A 62 -17.68 16.39 1.45
C VAL A 62 -17.79 17.03 0.07
N VAL A 63 -17.97 16.20 -0.94
CA VAL A 63 -18.27 16.62 -2.31
C VAL A 63 -19.63 16.09 -2.74
N ILE A 64 -20.40 16.97 -3.39
CA ILE A 64 -21.77 16.68 -3.86
C ILE A 64 -21.87 17.08 -5.32
N GLY A 65 -22.25 16.12 -6.15
CA GLY A 65 -22.57 16.32 -7.55
C GLY A 65 -23.91 17.02 -7.75
N ARG A 66 -23.92 17.98 -8.68
CA ARG A 66 -25.10 18.71 -9.13
C ARG A 66 -25.08 18.79 -10.66
N GLU A 67 -25.29 17.65 -11.31
CA GLU A 67 -25.15 17.53 -12.77
C GLU A 67 -26.08 18.46 -13.56
N GLY A 68 -27.26 18.79 -13.02
CA GLY A 68 -28.22 19.69 -13.67
C GLY A 68 -27.93 21.19 -13.51
N TYR A 69 -26.84 21.55 -12.83
CA TYR A 69 -26.48 22.96 -12.61
C TYR A 69 -26.36 23.71 -13.94
N SER A 70 -26.90 24.94 -13.96
CA SER A 70 -26.80 25.86 -15.09
C SER A 70 -26.40 27.24 -14.54
N GLY A 71 -25.13 27.58 -14.66
CA GLY A 71 -24.60 28.90 -14.34
C GLY A 71 -24.67 29.79 -15.57
N ASP A 72 -23.52 30.09 -16.15
CA ASP A 72 -23.42 30.83 -17.41
C ASP A 72 -23.68 29.95 -18.64
N GLN A 73 -23.62 28.62 -18.49
CA GLN A 73 -23.93 27.64 -19.53
C GLN A 73 -25.09 26.73 -19.09
N SER A 74 -25.89 26.28 -20.05
CA SER A 74 -26.98 25.35 -19.76
C SER A 74 -26.43 23.97 -19.40
N SER A 75 -26.89 23.38 -18.29
CA SER A 75 -26.57 22.01 -17.88
C SER A 75 -25.07 21.68 -17.91
N GLU A 76 -24.22 22.64 -17.57
CA GLU A 76 -22.77 22.43 -17.46
C GLU A 76 -22.41 21.55 -16.27
N GLY A 77 -23.29 21.48 -15.28
CA GLY A 77 -23.07 20.73 -14.06
C GLY A 77 -22.10 21.43 -13.11
N ALA A 78 -22.15 21.02 -11.84
CA ALA A 78 -21.27 21.54 -10.82
C ALA A 78 -20.96 20.49 -9.74
N VAL A 79 -19.86 20.73 -9.03
CA VAL A 79 -19.51 20.03 -7.79
C VAL A 79 -19.52 21.03 -6.64
N TYR A 80 -20.24 20.71 -5.59
CA TYR A 80 -20.27 21.48 -4.35
C TYR A 80 -19.35 20.85 -3.33
N VAL A 81 -18.46 21.67 -2.77
CA VAL A 81 -17.50 21.28 -1.73
C VAL A 81 -17.95 21.86 -0.41
N PHE A 82 -17.99 21.02 0.63
CA PHE A 82 -18.28 21.42 2.00
C PHE A 82 -17.14 20.95 2.88
N TYR A 83 -16.48 21.88 3.55
CA TYR A 83 -15.44 21.55 4.50
C TYR A 83 -16.06 21.00 5.80
N GLY A 84 -15.57 19.85 6.22
CA GLY A 84 -15.85 19.25 7.51
C GLY A 84 -15.35 20.15 8.63
N SER A 85 -15.94 19.98 9.81
CA SER A 85 -15.42 20.64 11.00
C SER A 85 -15.91 19.95 12.25
N LYS A 86 -15.37 20.35 13.41
CA LYS A 86 -15.88 19.96 14.72
C LYS A 86 -17.38 20.21 14.91
N THR A 87 -17.91 21.23 14.25
CA THR A 87 -19.34 21.61 14.32
C THR A 87 -20.20 20.96 13.23
N GLY A 88 -19.60 20.16 12.33
CA GLY A 88 -20.26 19.57 11.18
C GLY A 88 -20.10 20.40 9.91
N LEU A 89 -20.91 20.08 8.89
CA LEU A 89 -20.89 20.78 7.60
C LEU A 89 -21.58 22.15 7.68
N PRO A 90 -21.11 23.17 6.94
CA PRO A 90 -21.76 24.48 6.87
C PRO A 90 -23.10 24.43 6.13
N ALA A 91 -23.88 25.52 6.24
CA ALA A 91 -25.20 25.62 5.60
C ALA A 91 -25.15 25.95 4.10
N SER A 92 -24.00 26.40 3.61
CA SER A 92 -23.72 26.74 2.21
C SER A 92 -22.41 26.07 1.79
N PRO A 93 -22.24 25.74 0.50
CA PRO A 93 -20.98 25.19 0.02
C PRO A 93 -19.85 26.21 0.21
N ASP A 94 -18.68 25.72 0.56
CA ASP A 94 -17.46 26.53 0.65
C ASP A 94 -16.93 26.86 -0.74
N LEU A 95 -16.98 25.89 -1.66
CA LEU A 95 -16.65 26.06 -3.08
C LEU A 95 -17.75 25.49 -3.99
N THR A 96 -17.91 26.13 -5.14
CA THR A 96 -18.67 25.61 -6.28
C THR A 96 -17.72 25.53 -7.47
N LEU A 97 -17.55 24.32 -8.00
CA LEU A 97 -16.75 24.03 -9.19
C LEU A 97 -17.69 23.83 -10.35
N GLU A 98 -17.52 24.57 -11.43
CA GLU A 98 -18.42 24.56 -12.59
C GLU A 98 -17.77 23.88 -13.80
N GLY A 99 -18.58 23.17 -14.59
CA GLY A 99 -18.10 22.47 -15.79
C GLY A 99 -17.62 23.40 -16.89
N ASN A 100 -18.16 24.63 -16.95
CA ASN A 100 -17.84 25.66 -17.95
C ASN A 100 -18.04 25.22 -19.40
N LEU A 101 -18.83 24.18 -19.63
CA LEU A 101 -19.14 23.63 -20.93
C LEU A 101 -20.62 23.20 -20.98
N ASN A 102 -21.36 23.76 -21.94
CA ASN A 102 -22.79 23.49 -22.12
C ASN A 102 -23.06 21.98 -22.28
N GLY A 103 -23.94 21.46 -21.43
CA GLY A 103 -24.38 20.07 -21.46
C GLY A 103 -23.32 19.05 -21.07
N ALA A 104 -22.23 19.45 -20.40
CA ALA A 104 -21.18 18.53 -19.95
C ALA A 104 -21.60 17.66 -18.75
N TYR A 105 -22.56 18.13 -17.95
CA TYR A 105 -23.06 17.45 -16.75
C TYR A 105 -21.95 17.11 -15.73
N LEU A 106 -21.05 18.06 -15.44
CA LEU A 106 -20.06 17.90 -14.37
C LEU A 106 -20.74 17.55 -13.04
N GLY A 107 -20.15 16.61 -12.30
CA GLY A 107 -20.68 16.14 -11.03
C GLY A 107 -21.66 14.98 -11.17
N THR A 108 -21.73 14.32 -12.34
CA THR A 108 -22.47 13.06 -12.49
C THR A 108 -21.89 11.95 -11.59
N SER A 109 -20.59 12.01 -11.34
CA SER A 109 -19.86 11.18 -10.39
C SER A 109 -18.84 12.04 -9.67
N VAL A 110 -18.64 11.81 -8.37
CA VAL A 110 -17.64 12.51 -7.56
C VAL A 110 -16.99 11.53 -6.58
N GLY A 111 -15.71 11.73 -6.27
CA GLY A 111 -14.97 10.89 -5.35
C GLY A 111 -13.71 11.59 -4.81
N ALA A 112 -13.12 11.01 -3.78
CA ALA A 112 -11.75 11.35 -3.40
C ALA A 112 -10.81 10.80 -4.48
N ALA A 113 -9.83 11.58 -4.91
CA ALA A 113 -8.74 11.08 -5.76
C ALA A 113 -7.60 10.49 -4.91
N GLY A 114 -7.55 10.80 -3.61
CA GLY A 114 -6.39 10.57 -2.74
C GLY A 114 -5.41 11.73 -2.84
N ASP A 115 -4.17 11.59 -2.39
CA ASP A 115 -3.11 12.59 -2.56
C ASP A 115 -2.33 12.24 -3.83
N VAL A 116 -2.85 12.65 -4.99
CA VAL A 116 -2.32 12.28 -6.30
C VAL A 116 -1.04 13.03 -6.65
N ASN A 117 -0.78 14.14 -5.96
CA ASN A 117 0.41 14.98 -6.16
C ASN A 117 1.47 14.82 -5.05
N GLY A 118 1.12 14.13 -3.95
CA GLY A 118 1.99 13.83 -2.82
C GLY A 118 2.26 15.05 -1.92
N ASP A 119 1.42 16.08 -1.93
CA ASP A 119 1.62 17.32 -1.17
C ASP A 119 1.08 17.26 0.27
N GLY A 120 0.34 16.21 0.59
CA GLY A 120 -0.17 15.90 1.93
C GLY A 120 -1.61 16.35 2.16
N TYR A 121 -2.28 16.87 1.13
CA TYR A 121 -3.70 17.20 1.13
C TYR A 121 -4.44 16.19 0.24
N GLY A 122 -5.67 15.84 0.63
CA GLY A 122 -6.51 15.03 -0.25
C GLY A 122 -6.96 15.81 -1.49
N ASP A 123 -7.07 15.13 -2.61
CA ASP A 123 -7.53 15.64 -3.89
C ASP A 123 -8.92 15.07 -4.26
N VAL A 124 -9.59 15.71 -5.21
CA VAL A 124 -10.96 15.36 -5.64
C VAL A 124 -10.97 15.00 -7.11
N ILE A 125 -11.73 13.96 -7.47
CA ILE A 125 -12.06 13.61 -8.85
C ILE A 125 -13.55 13.77 -9.10
N ALA A 126 -13.91 14.33 -10.26
CA ALA A 126 -15.29 14.51 -10.69
C ALA A 126 -15.45 14.15 -12.18
N GLY A 127 -16.60 13.58 -12.51
CA GLY A 127 -16.93 13.16 -13.87
C GLY A 127 -17.90 14.11 -14.57
N ALA A 128 -17.72 14.27 -15.87
CA ALA A 128 -18.58 15.01 -16.79
C ALA A 128 -18.85 14.12 -18.02
N TYR A 129 -19.80 13.19 -17.89
CA TYR A 129 -19.94 12.07 -18.84
C TYR A 129 -20.31 12.48 -20.28
N ASN A 130 -20.89 13.66 -20.44
CA ASN A 130 -21.39 14.16 -21.72
C ASN A 130 -20.52 15.30 -22.28
N TYR A 131 -19.35 15.51 -21.68
CA TYR A 131 -18.34 16.45 -22.16
C TYR A 131 -18.00 16.18 -23.64
N SER A 132 -17.76 17.26 -24.40
CA SER A 132 -17.49 17.20 -25.83
C SER A 132 -16.47 18.28 -26.24
N ASN A 133 -15.25 17.88 -26.61
CA ASN A 133 -14.14 18.78 -26.97
C ASN A 133 -13.35 18.29 -28.20
N GLY A 134 -14.08 17.85 -29.22
CA GLY A 134 -13.49 17.32 -30.45
C GLY A 134 -14.30 16.15 -30.97
N GLN A 135 -14.78 15.33 -30.05
CA GLN A 135 -15.69 14.22 -30.28
C GLN A 135 -17.01 14.47 -29.53
N SER A 136 -18.11 13.93 -30.05
CA SER A 136 -19.42 14.07 -29.42
C SER A 136 -19.52 13.14 -28.22
N MET A 137 -19.87 13.68 -27.06
CA MET A 137 -20.18 12.91 -25.84
C MET A 137 -19.05 11.95 -25.44
N GLU A 138 -17.81 12.37 -25.59
CA GLU A 138 -16.65 11.55 -25.21
C GLU A 138 -16.48 11.40 -23.71
N GLY A 139 -17.00 12.38 -22.96
CA GLY A 139 -16.88 12.45 -21.52
C GLY A 139 -15.47 12.87 -21.08
N ALA A 140 -15.41 13.39 -19.86
CA ALA A 140 -14.16 13.81 -19.25
C ALA A 140 -14.18 13.59 -17.73
N VAL A 141 -12.99 13.58 -17.14
CA VAL A 141 -12.80 13.66 -15.69
C VAL A 141 -11.97 14.89 -15.34
N TYR A 142 -12.31 15.48 -14.21
CA TYR A 142 -11.71 16.68 -13.63
C TYR A 142 -11.06 16.27 -12.31
N ILE A 143 -9.77 16.54 -12.15
CA ILE A 143 -9.01 16.24 -10.93
C ILE A 143 -8.53 17.56 -10.33
N TYR A 144 -8.98 17.87 -9.11
CA TYR A 144 -8.69 19.10 -8.40
C TYR A 144 -7.79 18.80 -7.21
N HIS A 145 -6.71 19.56 -7.06
CA HIS A 145 -5.77 19.36 -5.96
C HIS A 145 -6.23 20.07 -4.67
N GLY A 146 -6.01 19.42 -3.53
CA GLY A 146 -6.15 20.00 -2.20
C GLY A 146 -5.02 20.99 -1.88
N SER A 147 -5.16 21.70 -0.75
CA SER A 147 -4.12 22.59 -0.24
C SER A 147 -4.38 22.97 1.21
N SER A 148 -3.43 23.66 1.83
CA SER A 148 -3.60 24.27 3.16
C SER A 148 -4.78 25.26 3.25
N THR A 149 -5.29 25.75 2.13
CA THR A 149 -6.45 26.65 2.05
C THR A 149 -7.71 25.95 1.53
N GLY A 150 -7.67 24.63 1.36
CA GLY A 150 -8.71 23.82 0.74
C GLY A 150 -8.48 23.56 -0.75
N LEU A 151 -9.52 23.14 -1.45
CA LEU A 151 -9.43 22.70 -2.84
C LEU A 151 -9.06 23.86 -3.79
N LEU A 152 -8.12 23.62 -4.70
CA LEU A 152 -7.77 24.53 -5.77
C LEU A 152 -8.76 24.38 -6.94
N PRO A 153 -9.28 25.48 -7.52
CA PRO A 153 -10.33 25.40 -8.52
C PRO A 153 -9.84 25.07 -9.95
N ASP A 154 -8.52 24.98 -10.16
CA ASP A 154 -7.92 24.68 -11.46
C ASP A 154 -7.67 23.16 -11.60
N PRO A 155 -8.45 22.44 -12.42
CA PRO A 155 -8.34 20.99 -12.53
C PRO A 155 -7.36 20.56 -13.62
N THR A 156 -6.82 19.35 -13.46
CA THR A 156 -6.38 18.55 -14.61
C THR A 156 -7.60 17.91 -15.25
N ILE A 157 -7.79 18.10 -16.55
CA ILE A 157 -8.89 17.49 -17.32
C ILE A 157 -8.32 16.35 -18.16
N ILE A 158 -8.95 15.18 -18.09
CA ILE A 158 -8.62 14.01 -18.89
C ILE A 158 -9.85 13.61 -19.70
N GLU A 159 -9.67 13.54 -21.01
CA GLU A 159 -10.67 13.17 -22.01
C GLU A 159 -10.37 11.77 -22.53
N SER A 160 -11.34 11.13 -23.20
CA SER A 160 -11.09 9.82 -23.82
C SER A 160 -10.73 9.89 -25.29
N ASP A 161 -11.08 10.97 -26.01
CA ASP A 161 -10.98 11.07 -27.46
C ASP A 161 -11.86 10.06 -28.23
N PHE A 162 -12.84 9.42 -27.57
CA PHE A 162 -13.77 8.46 -28.19
C PHE A 162 -15.21 8.95 -28.12
N PRO A 163 -15.93 9.06 -29.25
CA PRO A 163 -17.31 9.54 -29.24
C PRO A 163 -18.25 8.60 -28.49
N ASN A 164 -19.19 9.17 -27.74
CA ASN A 164 -20.22 8.47 -26.95
C ASN A 164 -19.69 7.49 -25.90
N ALA A 165 -18.44 7.62 -25.46
CA ALA A 165 -17.79 6.65 -24.60
C ALA A 165 -18.26 6.73 -23.13
N ASN A 166 -18.89 7.85 -22.73
CA ASN A 166 -19.37 8.08 -21.36
C ASN A 166 -18.24 8.11 -20.32
N THR A 167 -17.07 8.64 -20.68
CA THR A 167 -15.91 8.72 -19.78
C THR A 167 -16.21 9.61 -18.58
N GLY A 168 -15.88 9.13 -17.39
CA GLY A 168 -16.23 9.82 -16.16
C GLY A 168 -17.70 9.64 -15.77
N GLY A 169 -18.40 8.64 -16.32
CA GLY A 169 -19.69 8.19 -15.76
C GLY A 169 -19.52 7.53 -14.38
N SER A 170 -18.31 7.06 -14.05
CA SER A 170 -17.93 6.56 -12.74
C SER A 170 -16.45 6.84 -12.49
N VAL A 171 -16.11 7.32 -11.30
CA VAL A 171 -14.74 7.68 -10.89
C VAL A 171 -14.51 7.30 -9.44
N ASP A 172 -13.28 6.96 -9.08
CA ASP A 172 -12.84 6.81 -7.70
C ASP A 172 -11.30 6.93 -7.61
N THR A 173 -10.77 7.04 -6.40
CA THR A 173 -9.36 6.71 -6.16
C THR A 173 -9.13 5.23 -6.46
N ALA A 174 -7.92 4.89 -6.89
CA ALA A 174 -7.47 3.51 -7.00
C ALA A 174 -6.56 3.11 -5.80
N GLY A 175 -6.25 4.05 -4.91
CA GLY A 175 -5.14 3.92 -3.97
C GLY A 175 -3.78 4.00 -4.67
N ASP A 176 -2.72 3.53 -4.03
CA ASP A 176 -1.37 3.45 -4.61
C ASP A 176 -1.20 2.05 -5.21
N VAL A 177 -1.59 1.90 -6.47
CA VAL A 177 -1.63 0.58 -7.11
C VAL A 177 -0.27 0.15 -7.62
N ASN A 178 0.69 1.06 -7.76
CA ASN A 178 2.03 0.77 -8.28
C ASN A 178 3.12 0.79 -7.18
N GLY A 179 2.76 1.22 -5.97
CA GLY A 179 3.59 1.26 -4.78
C GLY A 179 4.69 2.32 -4.84
N ASP A 180 4.47 3.41 -5.58
CA ASP A 180 5.36 4.57 -5.67
C ASP A 180 5.06 5.64 -4.61
N GLY A 181 3.91 5.50 -3.95
CA GLY A 181 3.48 6.29 -2.80
C GLY A 181 2.64 7.53 -3.13
N TYR A 182 2.26 7.72 -4.39
CA TYR A 182 1.22 8.66 -4.80
C TYR A 182 -0.12 7.92 -4.91
N SER A 183 -1.23 8.61 -4.65
CA SER A 183 -2.54 8.03 -4.96
C SER A 183 -2.76 8.02 -6.48
N ASP A 184 -3.40 6.96 -6.97
CA ASP A 184 -3.80 6.78 -8.36
C ASP A 184 -5.33 6.91 -8.48
N VAL A 185 -5.83 7.04 -9.71
CA VAL A 185 -7.27 7.18 -9.98
C VAL A 185 -7.77 6.18 -11.01
N VAL A 186 -9.00 5.70 -10.82
CA VAL A 186 -9.68 4.78 -11.73
C VAL A 186 -10.92 5.44 -12.32
N VAL A 187 -11.11 5.26 -13.63
CA VAL A 187 -12.18 5.89 -14.41
C VAL A 187 -12.92 4.84 -15.22
N GLY A 188 -14.25 4.87 -15.13
CA GLY A 188 -15.15 4.07 -15.94
C GLY A 188 -15.57 4.80 -17.22
N THR A 189 -15.60 4.04 -18.32
CA THR A 189 -16.02 4.49 -19.65
C THR A 189 -16.94 3.41 -20.24
N ASN A 190 -18.13 3.28 -19.66
CA ASN A 190 -18.96 2.08 -19.82
C ASN A 190 -19.68 1.96 -21.17
N LEU A 191 -19.68 3.01 -21.99
CA LEU A 191 -20.22 3.00 -23.36
C LEU A 191 -19.10 3.05 -24.41
N TYR A 192 -17.87 2.70 -24.00
CA TYR A 192 -16.74 2.58 -24.92
C TYR A 192 -16.97 1.46 -25.96
N ASP A 193 -16.64 1.78 -27.21
CA ASP A 193 -16.77 0.89 -28.38
C ASP A 193 -15.40 0.66 -29.05
N ASN A 194 -14.94 -0.60 -29.12
CA ASN A 194 -13.74 -0.99 -29.88
C ASN A 194 -13.88 -2.39 -30.48
N GLY A 195 -14.83 -2.50 -31.42
CA GLY A 195 -15.12 -3.74 -32.15
C GLY A 195 -16.42 -4.41 -31.70
N GLU A 196 -16.90 -4.08 -30.51
CA GLU A 196 -18.20 -4.49 -29.97
C GLU A 196 -18.93 -3.26 -29.39
N ASP A 197 -20.23 -3.11 -29.68
CA ASP A 197 -21.00 -1.97 -29.18
C ASP A 197 -21.22 -2.07 -27.65
N ASN A 198 -21.02 -0.97 -26.95
CA ASN A 198 -21.13 -0.81 -25.50
C ASN A 198 -20.39 -1.88 -24.69
N GLU A 199 -19.21 -2.31 -25.15
CA GLU A 199 -18.40 -3.24 -24.38
C GLU A 199 -17.88 -2.63 -23.09
N GLY A 200 -17.63 -1.31 -23.12
CA GLY A 200 -17.14 -0.56 -21.98
C GLY A 200 -15.65 -0.78 -21.70
N ALA A 201 -15.05 0.17 -20.98
CA ALA A 201 -13.67 0.13 -20.57
C ALA A 201 -13.47 0.71 -19.16
N VAL A 202 -12.35 0.33 -18.56
CA VAL A 202 -11.83 0.92 -17.32
C VAL A 202 -10.42 1.40 -17.60
N TYR A 203 -10.12 2.62 -17.16
CA TYR A 203 -8.83 3.26 -17.26
C TYR A 203 -8.26 3.53 -15.87
N LEU A 204 -6.95 3.38 -15.74
CA LEU A 204 -6.19 3.68 -14.54
C LEU A 204 -5.11 4.70 -14.89
N TYR A 205 -5.01 5.76 -14.09
CA TYR A 205 -4.04 6.82 -14.26
C TYR A 205 -3.20 6.95 -12.99
N TYR A 206 -1.89 6.99 -13.16
CA TYR A 206 -0.97 7.13 -12.03
C TYR A 206 -0.87 8.58 -11.55
N GLY A 207 -0.81 8.72 -10.23
CA GLY A 207 -0.35 9.94 -9.58
C GLY A 207 1.15 10.14 -9.76
N SER A 208 1.63 11.34 -9.42
CA SER A 208 3.05 11.67 -9.42
C SER A 208 3.27 12.99 -8.69
N ALA A 209 4.52 13.39 -8.45
CA ALA A 209 4.81 14.72 -7.90
C ALA A 209 4.26 15.92 -8.72
N SER A 210 3.83 15.69 -9.97
CA SER A 210 3.19 16.71 -10.82
C SER A 210 1.67 16.55 -10.92
N GLY A 211 1.08 15.65 -10.13
CA GLY A 211 -0.31 15.20 -10.26
C GLY A 211 -0.48 14.05 -11.26
N VAL A 212 -1.72 13.82 -11.67
CA VAL A 212 -2.10 12.73 -12.57
C VAL A 212 -1.64 13.01 -14.01
N SER A 213 -1.06 12.01 -14.67
CA SER A 213 -0.75 12.07 -16.10
C SER A 213 -2.01 11.81 -16.95
N PRO A 214 -2.25 12.57 -18.04
CA PRO A 214 -3.39 12.30 -18.94
C PRO A 214 -3.23 11.01 -19.77
N ALA A 215 -2.05 10.40 -19.79
CA ALA A 215 -1.85 9.11 -20.43
C ALA A 215 -2.25 7.97 -19.46
N PRO A 216 -3.16 7.05 -19.85
CA PRO A 216 -3.53 5.95 -18.98
C PRO A 216 -2.35 4.99 -18.79
N ALA A 217 -2.10 4.63 -17.54
CA ALA A 217 -1.07 3.64 -17.19
C ALA A 217 -1.54 2.21 -17.53
N TRP A 218 -2.85 1.99 -17.47
CA TRP A 218 -3.47 0.71 -17.79
C TRP A 218 -4.91 0.92 -18.25
N MET A 219 -5.37 0.02 -19.11
CA MET A 219 -6.77 -0.06 -19.51
C MET A 219 -7.20 -1.51 -19.73
N VAL A 220 -8.50 -1.76 -19.56
CA VAL A 220 -9.13 -3.05 -19.85
C VAL A 220 -10.51 -2.84 -20.46
N GLN A 221 -10.86 -3.72 -21.40
CA GLN A 221 -12.12 -3.70 -22.14
C GLN A 221 -13.04 -4.84 -21.72
N GLY A 222 -14.34 -4.65 -21.91
CA GLY A 222 -15.37 -5.66 -21.72
C GLY A 222 -15.19 -6.86 -22.66
N ASN A 223 -14.82 -6.59 -23.92
CA ASN A 223 -14.68 -7.56 -25.03
C ASN A 223 -15.96 -8.38 -25.28
N GLN A 224 -17.12 -7.73 -25.13
CA GLN A 224 -18.42 -8.34 -25.35
C GLN A 224 -19.48 -7.25 -25.57
N PHE A 225 -20.30 -7.42 -26.60
CA PHE A 225 -21.45 -6.55 -26.87
C PHE A 225 -22.29 -6.31 -25.61
N GLY A 226 -22.49 -5.03 -25.27
CA GLY A 226 -23.33 -4.59 -24.17
C GLY A 226 -22.84 -5.00 -22.78
N SER A 227 -21.56 -5.38 -22.61
CA SER A 227 -21.08 -5.78 -21.28
C SER A 227 -20.96 -4.62 -20.30
N GLU A 228 -20.85 -3.39 -20.81
CA GLU A 228 -20.76 -2.15 -20.03
C GLU A 228 -19.72 -2.23 -18.90
N LEU A 229 -18.50 -2.68 -19.21
CA LEU A 229 -17.41 -2.69 -18.24
C LEU A 229 -17.11 -1.26 -17.77
N GLY A 230 -16.94 -1.08 -16.47
CA GLY A 230 -16.67 0.25 -15.90
C GLY A 230 -17.93 1.05 -15.63
N ARG A 231 -19.13 0.42 -15.67
CA ARG A 231 -20.38 1.07 -15.26
C ARG A 231 -20.32 1.63 -13.84
N GLN A 232 -19.61 0.93 -12.96
CA GLN A 232 -19.18 1.42 -11.67
C GLN A 232 -17.74 0.99 -11.46
N VAL A 233 -16.88 1.91 -11.03
CA VAL A 233 -15.53 1.61 -10.53
C VAL A 233 -15.43 2.00 -9.06
N SER A 234 -14.49 1.38 -8.34
CA SER A 234 -14.11 1.79 -6.99
C SER A 234 -12.74 1.24 -6.60
N ALA A 235 -12.09 1.87 -5.62
CA ALA A 235 -11.02 1.22 -4.88
C ALA A 235 -11.56 -0.06 -4.20
N ALA A 236 -10.85 -1.17 -4.36
CA ALA A 236 -11.06 -2.37 -3.55
C ALA A 236 -10.21 -2.36 -2.27
N GLY A 237 -9.18 -1.51 -2.24
CA GLY A 237 -8.13 -1.51 -1.21
C GLY A 237 -7.15 -2.67 -1.41
N ASP A 238 -6.28 -2.94 -0.45
CA ASP A 238 -5.34 -4.08 -0.50
C ASP A 238 -6.08 -5.39 -0.11
N VAL A 239 -6.84 -5.96 -1.05
CA VAL A 239 -7.71 -7.12 -0.76
C VAL A 239 -6.95 -8.42 -0.68
N ASN A 240 -5.76 -8.49 -1.28
CA ASN A 240 -4.91 -9.68 -1.26
C ASN A 240 -3.81 -9.59 -0.17
N GLY A 241 -3.64 -8.42 0.47
CA GLY A 241 -2.70 -8.19 1.56
C GLY A 241 -1.25 -8.10 1.08
N ASP A 242 -1.01 -7.66 -0.15
CA ASP A 242 0.31 -7.55 -0.77
C ASP A 242 0.90 -6.14 -0.67
N GLY A 243 0.17 -5.18 -0.11
CA GLY A 243 0.63 -3.82 0.14
C GLY A 243 0.46 -2.84 -1.02
N PHE A 244 -0.29 -3.21 -2.06
CA PHE A 244 -0.70 -2.32 -3.15
C PHE A 244 -2.21 -2.08 -3.10
N GLY A 245 -2.67 -0.95 -3.63
CA GLY A 245 -4.10 -0.72 -3.86
C GLY A 245 -4.62 -1.64 -4.96
N ASP A 246 -5.80 -2.23 -4.76
CA ASP A 246 -6.52 -2.98 -5.80
C ASP A 246 -7.76 -2.20 -6.24
N VAL A 247 -8.22 -2.47 -7.46
CA VAL A 247 -9.42 -1.82 -8.04
C VAL A 247 -10.49 -2.84 -8.38
N VAL A 248 -11.75 -2.42 -8.30
CA VAL A 248 -12.90 -3.23 -8.68
C VAL A 248 -13.77 -2.49 -9.69
N ALA A 249 -14.28 -3.23 -10.67
CA ALA A 249 -15.17 -2.71 -11.70
C ALA A 249 -16.39 -3.60 -11.92
N GLY A 250 -17.56 -2.97 -12.03
CA GLY A 250 -18.79 -3.60 -12.49
C GLY A 250 -18.78 -3.79 -14.00
N ASN A 251 -19.17 -4.98 -14.43
CA ASN A 251 -19.43 -5.35 -15.82
C ASN A 251 -20.91 -5.67 -15.93
N PHE A 252 -21.73 -4.61 -16.00
CA PHE A 252 -23.16 -4.68 -15.70
C PHE A 252 -23.92 -5.65 -16.63
N GLY A 253 -23.64 -5.59 -17.93
CA GLY A 253 -24.32 -6.41 -18.93
C GLY A 253 -23.59 -7.69 -19.31
N TYR A 254 -22.59 -8.10 -18.53
CA TYR A 254 -21.82 -9.31 -18.82
C TYR A 254 -22.69 -10.55 -18.99
N SER A 255 -22.37 -11.35 -20.00
CA SER A 255 -23.03 -12.62 -20.32
C SER A 255 -22.00 -13.76 -20.38
N ASN A 256 -22.28 -14.87 -19.72
CA ASN A 256 -21.47 -16.09 -19.80
C ASN A 256 -22.38 -17.31 -19.95
N VAL A 257 -23.01 -17.75 -18.85
CA VAL A 257 -23.95 -18.87 -18.87
C VAL A 257 -25.36 -18.37 -19.16
N HIS A 258 -25.70 -17.20 -18.65
CA HIS A 258 -26.96 -16.52 -18.91
C HIS A 258 -26.72 -15.29 -19.79
N SER A 259 -27.80 -14.56 -20.10
CA SER A 259 -27.68 -13.26 -20.76
C SER A 259 -27.82 -12.20 -19.68
N TYR A 260 -26.88 -11.26 -19.64
CA TYR A 260 -26.86 -10.13 -18.71
C TYR A 260 -26.88 -10.55 -17.22
N GLU A 261 -26.21 -11.64 -16.83
CA GLU A 261 -26.03 -11.96 -15.41
C GLU A 261 -25.15 -10.95 -14.67
N GLY A 262 -24.39 -10.15 -15.41
CA GLY A 262 -23.44 -9.21 -14.85
C GLY A 262 -22.22 -9.88 -14.26
N ALA A 263 -21.17 -9.10 -14.02
CA ALA A 263 -20.00 -9.55 -13.29
C ALA A 263 -19.36 -8.40 -12.52
N ILE A 264 -18.55 -8.76 -11.52
CA ILE A 264 -17.63 -7.86 -10.84
C ILE A 264 -16.23 -8.38 -11.15
N ARG A 265 -15.35 -7.50 -11.60
CA ARG A 265 -13.95 -7.81 -11.88
C ARG A 265 -13.08 -7.08 -10.87
N VAL A 266 -12.21 -7.81 -10.19
CA VAL A 266 -11.19 -7.27 -9.28
C VAL A 266 -9.84 -7.35 -10.00
N TYR A 267 -9.09 -6.26 -9.99
CA TYR A 267 -7.77 -6.15 -10.59
C TYR A 267 -6.77 -5.81 -9.50
N TYR A 268 -5.74 -6.66 -9.37
CA TYR A 268 -4.74 -6.48 -8.34
C TYR A 268 -3.69 -5.46 -8.76
N GLY A 269 -3.30 -4.60 -7.81
CA GLY A 269 -2.16 -3.71 -7.95
C GLY A 269 -0.82 -4.44 -7.90
N GLY A 270 0.24 -3.72 -8.24
CA GLY A 270 1.62 -4.14 -8.06
C GLY A 270 2.07 -5.30 -8.96
N SER A 271 3.17 -5.92 -8.53
CA SER A 271 3.70 -7.14 -9.14
C SER A 271 3.35 -8.34 -8.26
N ARG A 272 3.23 -9.54 -8.84
CA ARG A 272 2.79 -10.78 -8.14
C ARG A 272 3.49 -11.10 -6.81
N SER A 273 4.67 -10.52 -6.53
CA SER A 273 5.45 -10.79 -5.32
C SER A 273 5.09 -9.93 -4.10
N GLY A 274 4.21 -8.93 -4.23
CA GLY A 274 3.84 -8.04 -3.11
C GLY A 274 5.00 -7.20 -2.55
N LYS A 275 4.71 -6.25 -1.65
CA LYS A 275 5.70 -5.58 -0.81
C LYS A 275 5.94 -6.42 0.45
N PRO A 276 7.20 -6.67 0.83
CA PRO A 276 7.50 -7.45 2.03
C PRO A 276 7.08 -6.68 3.30
N LEU A 277 6.32 -7.34 4.19
CA LEU A 277 6.07 -6.85 5.54
C LEU A 277 7.26 -7.17 6.44
N LEU A 278 7.96 -6.14 6.92
CA LEU A 278 9.22 -6.30 7.67
C LEU A 278 9.18 -5.70 9.06
N PRO A 279 8.27 -6.16 9.94
CA PRO A 279 8.32 -5.76 11.33
C PRO A 279 9.59 -6.34 11.97
N ARG A 280 10.33 -5.52 12.73
CA ARG A 280 11.60 -5.94 13.35
C ARG A 280 11.63 -5.62 14.83
N GLN A 281 12.19 -6.57 15.57
CA GLN A 281 12.57 -6.39 16.95
C GLN A 281 14.04 -5.97 17.00
N ILE A 282 14.33 -4.81 17.60
CA ILE A 282 15.70 -4.29 17.74
C ILE A 282 15.98 -3.87 19.18
N ASP A 283 17.26 -3.89 19.56
CA ASP A 283 17.75 -3.39 20.82
C ASP A 283 17.69 -1.84 20.77
N ASP A 284 17.12 -1.20 21.79
CA ASP A 284 16.87 0.24 21.77
C ASP A 284 18.16 1.06 21.91
N ALA A 285 19.18 0.53 22.58
CA ALA A 285 20.47 1.18 22.76
C ALA A 285 21.38 1.05 21.53
N SER A 286 21.42 -0.13 20.91
CA SER A 286 22.37 -0.45 19.83
C SER A 286 21.74 -0.53 18.44
N LEU A 287 20.41 -0.48 18.35
CA LEU A 287 19.61 -0.65 17.12
C LEU A 287 19.86 -1.97 16.37
N ASN A 288 20.52 -2.94 17.02
CA ASN A 288 20.80 -4.24 16.46
C ASN A 288 19.55 -5.14 16.51
N PRO A 289 19.31 -6.01 15.51
CA PRO A 289 18.25 -7.00 15.56
C PRO A 289 18.36 -7.90 16.79
N VAL A 290 17.25 -8.06 17.51
CA VAL A 290 17.12 -9.02 18.61
C VAL A 290 16.56 -10.32 18.03
N ALA A 291 17.14 -11.46 18.43
CA ALA A 291 16.66 -12.77 17.99
C ALA A 291 15.17 -12.98 18.29
N ALA A 292 14.50 -13.76 17.45
CA ALA A 292 13.15 -14.27 17.73
C ALA A 292 13.14 -14.96 19.11
N LEU A 293 12.21 -14.56 19.99
CA LEU A 293 12.11 -14.96 21.41
C LEU A 293 13.29 -14.46 22.25
N GLY A 294 13.93 -13.36 21.84
CA GLY A 294 15.03 -12.75 22.54
C GLY A 294 14.69 -12.46 24.00
N ARG A 295 15.46 -13.06 24.89
CA ARG A 295 15.43 -12.79 26.32
C ARG A 295 15.77 -11.33 26.52
N ASN A 296 14.86 -10.55 27.09
CA ASN A 296 15.20 -9.18 27.44
C ASN A 296 16.21 -9.22 28.61
N SER A 297 17.45 -8.82 28.36
CA SER A 297 18.44 -8.62 29.43
C SER A 297 18.28 -7.28 30.14
N GLY A 298 17.44 -6.38 29.62
CA GLY A 298 17.07 -5.08 30.19
C GLY A 298 15.59 -4.96 30.58
N SER A 299 15.14 -3.72 30.78
CA SER A 299 13.74 -3.37 31.10
C SER A 299 13.01 -2.68 29.94
N THR A 300 13.63 -2.61 28.76
CA THR A 300 13.11 -1.94 27.57
C THR A 300 13.22 -2.82 26.32
N LEU A 301 12.42 -2.51 25.29
CA LEU A 301 12.50 -3.10 23.95
C LEU A 301 12.10 -2.06 22.90
N ALA A 302 12.79 -1.99 21.76
CA ALA A 302 12.33 -1.19 20.62
C ALA A 302 11.57 -2.04 19.60
N LEU A 303 10.39 -1.56 19.18
CA LEU A 303 9.67 -2.06 18.02
C LEU A 303 9.82 -1.09 16.86
N ARG A 304 10.15 -1.63 15.68
CA ARG A 304 10.34 -0.87 14.44
C ARG A 304 9.48 -1.44 13.32
N LEU A 305 8.82 -0.56 12.56
CA LEU A 305 8.16 -0.91 11.30
C LEU A 305 8.40 0.18 10.24
N ASN A 306 8.41 -0.21 8.95
CA ASN A 306 8.36 0.77 7.87
C ASN A 306 6.89 1.03 7.50
N GLY A 307 6.38 2.18 7.90
CA GLY A 307 5.01 2.62 7.62
C GLY A 307 4.88 2.96 6.16
N ARG A 308 3.93 2.29 5.50
CA ARG A 308 3.44 2.56 4.14
C ARG A 308 1.95 2.27 4.14
N THR A 309 1.20 2.99 3.32
CA THR A 309 -0.22 2.70 3.09
C THR A 309 -0.40 2.22 1.65
N PHE A 310 -1.47 1.48 1.39
CA PHE A 310 -1.81 1.03 0.04
C PHE A 310 -2.61 2.09 -0.73
N TRP A 311 -2.81 3.29 -0.16
CA TRP A 311 -3.50 4.41 -0.80
C TRP A 311 -2.59 5.62 -1.04
N GLY A 312 -1.29 5.50 -0.79
CA GLY A 312 -0.29 6.55 -1.02
C GLY A 312 0.12 7.27 0.26
N ARG A 313 0.48 8.55 0.15
CA ARG A 313 0.88 9.40 1.27
C ARG A 313 -0.28 9.60 2.25
N ASP A 314 0.01 9.46 3.54
CA ASP A 314 -0.94 9.72 4.63
C ASP A 314 -0.18 9.83 5.96
N GLN A 315 -0.88 10.05 7.07
CA GLN A 315 -0.33 10.01 8.41
C GLN A 315 -0.77 8.76 9.17
N VAL A 316 0.16 8.17 9.91
CA VAL A 316 -0.08 6.95 10.68
C VAL A 316 0.43 7.06 12.12
N LYS A 317 -0.06 6.16 12.97
CA LYS A 317 0.50 5.86 14.29
C LYS A 317 0.85 4.37 14.39
N MET A 318 1.80 4.01 15.24
CA MET A 318 2.01 2.61 15.59
C MET A 318 1.21 2.26 16.84
N GLU A 319 0.34 1.26 16.73
CA GLU A 319 -0.28 0.60 17.88
C GLU A 319 0.44 -0.73 18.12
N TRP A 320 0.75 -1.03 19.37
CA TRP A 320 1.51 -2.22 19.74
C TRP A 320 1.00 -2.86 21.01
N GLN A 321 1.25 -4.17 21.12
CA GLN A 321 0.99 -4.96 22.32
C GLN A 321 2.14 -5.93 22.56
N ILE A 322 2.54 -6.06 23.81
CA ILE A 322 3.60 -6.95 24.29
C ILE A 322 3.08 -7.75 25.49
N ALA A 323 3.32 -9.06 25.50
CA ALA A 323 2.95 -9.93 26.62
C ALA A 323 4.00 -11.02 26.85
N PRO A 324 4.18 -11.52 28.08
CA PRO A 324 5.01 -12.70 28.32
C PRO A 324 4.53 -13.89 27.50
N VAL A 325 5.46 -14.73 27.06
CA VAL A 325 5.12 -15.99 26.36
C VAL A 325 4.19 -16.83 27.25
N GLY A 326 3.06 -17.28 26.69
CA GLY A 326 2.00 -17.99 27.41
C GLY A 326 0.85 -17.10 27.90
N VAL A 327 0.97 -15.77 27.84
CA VAL A 327 -0.11 -14.83 28.15
C VAL A 327 -0.74 -14.34 26.83
N PRO A 328 -2.05 -14.58 26.56
CA PRO A 328 -2.68 -14.07 25.35
C PRO A 328 -2.86 -12.55 25.40
N PHE A 329 -2.86 -11.87 24.25
CA PHE A 329 -3.09 -10.41 24.17
C PHE A 329 -4.47 -9.97 24.68
N THR A 330 -5.40 -10.90 24.89
CA THR A 330 -6.72 -10.64 25.47
C THR A 330 -6.74 -10.69 27.00
N ALA A 331 -5.63 -11.05 27.65
CA ALA A 331 -5.55 -11.09 29.10
C ALA A 331 -5.63 -9.68 29.71
N THR A 332 -6.29 -9.57 30.86
CA THR A 332 -6.44 -8.31 31.61
C THR A 332 -5.21 -7.94 32.43
N THR A 333 -4.30 -8.89 32.65
CA THR A 333 -3.04 -8.70 33.36
C THR A 333 -1.88 -9.28 32.55
N GLY A 334 -0.69 -8.66 32.68
CA GLY A 334 0.52 -9.10 31.99
C GLY A 334 0.64 -8.66 30.54
N VAL A 335 -0.36 -7.98 29.96
CA VAL A 335 -0.26 -7.36 28.62
C VAL A 335 0.05 -5.88 28.79
N ILE A 336 1.09 -5.42 28.10
CA ILE A 336 1.42 -4.00 27.94
C ILE A 336 0.98 -3.60 26.54
N HIS A 337 0.27 -2.50 26.42
CA HIS A 337 -0.17 -1.96 25.13
C HIS A 337 0.15 -0.48 25.05
N GLY A 338 0.31 0.02 23.83
CA GLY A 338 0.57 1.42 23.59
C GLY A 338 0.20 1.85 22.19
N LEU A 339 0.12 3.17 22.02
CA LEU A 339 -0.12 3.85 20.76
C LEU A 339 0.84 5.03 20.70
N SER A 340 1.51 5.20 19.56
CA SER A 340 2.39 6.35 19.33
C SER A 340 1.68 7.68 19.65
N ALA A 341 2.42 8.57 20.31
CA ALA A 341 1.86 9.85 20.78
C ALA A 341 1.45 10.75 19.61
N MET A 342 2.28 10.82 18.56
CA MET A 342 2.11 11.72 17.43
C MET A 342 1.73 10.98 16.15
N TRP A 343 0.92 11.63 15.32
CA TRP A 343 0.76 11.22 13.92
C TRP A 343 2.08 11.45 13.19
N THR A 344 2.52 10.46 12.42
CA THR A 344 3.74 10.53 11.63
C THR A 344 3.37 10.49 10.16
N ASP A 345 3.83 11.49 9.41
CA ASP A 345 3.68 11.54 7.96
C ASP A 345 4.43 10.39 7.30
N VAL A 346 3.75 9.73 6.36
CA VAL A 346 4.25 8.63 5.55
C VAL A 346 4.40 9.16 4.13
N PRO A 347 5.58 9.70 3.76
CA PRO A 347 5.81 10.19 2.42
C PRO A 347 5.79 9.03 1.41
N PRO A 348 5.86 9.29 0.10
CA PRO A 348 5.74 8.25 -0.92
C PRO A 348 6.68 7.04 -0.76
N PHE A 349 7.87 7.25 -0.18
CA PHE A 349 8.84 6.19 0.10
C PHE A 349 8.70 5.51 1.47
N GLY A 350 7.59 5.76 2.17
CA GLY A 350 7.35 5.27 3.52
C GLY A 350 8.17 6.02 4.58
N THR A 351 7.92 5.66 5.84
CA THR A 351 8.65 6.22 6.99
C THR A 351 8.94 5.14 8.01
N VAL A 352 10.04 5.26 8.75
CA VAL A 352 10.32 4.36 9.87
C VAL A 352 9.56 4.84 11.10
N LEU A 353 8.73 3.98 11.68
CA LEU A 353 8.12 4.20 12.98
C LEU A 353 8.85 3.37 14.03
N ASP A 354 9.26 4.03 15.10
CA ASP A 354 10.01 3.45 16.21
C ASP A 354 9.35 3.80 17.54
N GLU A 355 9.19 2.79 18.40
CA GLU A 355 8.76 3.00 19.78
C GLU A 355 9.65 2.22 20.74
N THR A 356 10.15 2.91 21.76
CA THR A 356 10.84 2.30 22.89
C THR A 356 9.83 1.99 23.99
N ILE A 357 9.70 0.70 24.29
CA ILE A 357 8.74 0.18 25.25
C ILE A 357 9.49 -0.10 26.54
N ALA A 358 9.11 0.59 27.62
CA ALA A 358 9.69 0.42 28.95
C ALA A 358 8.81 -0.42 29.88
N GLY A 359 9.36 -0.81 31.03
CA GLY A 359 8.64 -1.53 32.07
C GLY A 359 8.57 -3.04 31.88
N LEU A 360 9.45 -3.59 31.03
CA LEU A 360 9.58 -5.04 30.85
C LEU A 360 10.33 -5.65 32.05
N ALA A 361 9.85 -6.80 32.52
CA ALA A 361 10.53 -7.54 33.56
C ALA A 361 11.76 -8.24 32.96
N PRO A 362 12.96 -8.05 33.54
CA PRO A 362 14.18 -8.68 33.04
C PRO A 362 14.05 -10.21 33.01
N VAL A 363 14.78 -10.87 32.09
CA VAL A 363 14.92 -12.34 31.97
C VAL A 363 13.67 -13.08 31.43
N ASN A 364 12.52 -12.41 31.35
CA ASN A 364 11.32 -12.95 30.72
C ASN A 364 11.42 -12.96 29.19
N THR A 365 10.71 -13.91 28.58
CA THR A 365 10.52 -13.96 27.13
C THR A 365 9.15 -13.36 26.80
N TYR A 366 9.12 -12.48 25.81
CA TYR A 366 7.92 -11.76 25.39
C TYR A 366 7.57 -12.09 23.94
N HIS A 367 6.27 -12.05 23.63
CA HIS A 367 5.75 -12.00 22.27
C HIS A 367 5.04 -10.65 22.07
N TRP A 368 4.99 -10.19 20.83
CA TRP A 368 4.45 -8.88 20.49
C TRP A 368 3.69 -8.90 19.18
N ARG A 369 2.79 -7.94 19.04
CA ARG A 369 2.15 -7.58 17.77
C ARG A 369 2.06 -6.07 17.66
N LEU A 370 2.10 -5.57 16.43
CA LEU A 370 1.96 -4.15 16.12
C LEU A 370 1.10 -3.97 14.87
N ARG A 371 0.57 -2.77 14.65
CA ARG A 371 -0.12 -2.39 13.40
C ARG A 371 -0.03 -0.89 13.19
N LEU A 372 -0.29 -0.48 11.94
CA LEU A 372 -0.56 0.91 11.64
C LEU A 372 -1.99 1.27 12.07
N VAL A 373 -2.14 2.42 12.70
CA VAL A 373 -3.40 3.13 12.89
C VAL A 373 -3.40 4.29 11.92
N TYR A 374 -4.51 4.47 11.21
CA TYR A 374 -4.60 5.43 10.11
C TYR A 374 -5.28 6.71 10.56
N LYS A 375 -4.88 7.84 9.98
CA LYS A 375 -5.50 9.13 10.29
C LYS A 375 -7.00 9.05 10.00
N PRO A 376 -7.88 9.50 10.92
CA PRO A 376 -9.31 9.62 10.64
C PRO A 376 -9.53 10.44 9.37
N GLY A 377 -10.43 9.98 8.52
CA GLY A 377 -10.72 10.61 7.23
C GLY A 377 -9.84 10.16 6.07
N ASN A 378 -9.02 9.11 6.25
CA ASN A 378 -8.30 8.48 5.14
C ASN A 378 -9.25 7.95 4.04
N PRO A 379 -8.79 7.88 2.78
CA PRO A 379 -9.62 7.45 1.64
C PRO A 379 -10.20 6.03 1.78
N ALA A 380 -9.51 5.14 2.49
CA ALA A 380 -9.97 3.76 2.69
C ALA A 380 -11.05 3.61 3.77
N GLY A 381 -11.32 4.66 4.56
CA GLY A 381 -12.27 4.61 5.67
C GLY A 381 -11.87 3.61 6.78
N LEU A 382 -10.60 3.21 6.83
CA LEU A 382 -10.10 2.21 7.79
C LEU A 382 -9.53 2.89 9.03
N ALA A 383 -9.81 2.35 10.22
CA ALA A 383 -9.21 2.88 11.45
C ALA A 383 -7.77 2.38 11.67
N ALA A 384 -7.47 1.15 11.25
CA ALA A 384 -6.17 0.53 11.45
C ALA A 384 -5.96 -0.64 10.48
N GLY A 385 -4.69 -0.97 10.24
CA GLY A 385 -4.28 -2.13 9.47
C GLY A 385 -4.35 -3.44 10.25
N ARG A 386 -3.90 -4.53 9.61
CA ARG A 386 -3.79 -5.84 10.26
C ARG A 386 -2.70 -5.83 11.33
N TRP A 387 -2.92 -6.63 12.38
CA TRP A 387 -1.86 -6.97 13.33
C TRP A 387 -0.79 -7.79 12.64
N VAL A 388 0.46 -7.38 12.79
CA VAL A 388 1.65 -8.14 12.42
C VAL A 388 2.45 -8.47 13.67
N SER A 389 3.01 -9.67 13.73
CA SER A 389 3.82 -10.16 14.86
C SER A 389 5.14 -10.72 14.37
N GLY A 390 6.16 -10.71 15.23
CA GLY A 390 7.45 -11.36 14.98
C GLY A 390 7.41 -12.89 15.12
N PHE A 391 6.25 -13.47 15.40
CA PHE A 391 6.08 -14.90 15.68
C PHE A 391 4.80 -15.39 15.00
N GLY A 392 4.96 -16.02 13.83
CA GLY A 392 3.96 -16.86 13.17
C GLY A 392 2.56 -16.26 12.98
N ALA A 393 2.27 -15.76 11.78
CA ALA A 393 0.90 -15.71 11.28
C ALA A 393 0.85 -16.40 9.89
N THR A 394 -0.06 -17.36 9.76
CA THR A 394 -0.31 -18.33 8.67
C THR A 394 -0.91 -17.65 7.41
N ALA A 395 -0.95 -18.19 6.19
CA ALA A 395 -1.06 -19.59 5.74
C ALA A 395 -0.38 -19.93 4.38
N SER A 396 0.56 -19.14 3.84
CA SER A 396 1.20 -19.54 2.55
C SER A 396 2.58 -18.98 2.21
N GLN A 397 3.42 -18.56 3.16
CA GLN A 397 4.76 -18.06 2.81
C GLN A 397 5.84 -18.61 3.78
N PRO A 398 6.94 -19.23 3.28
CA PRO A 398 8.15 -19.39 4.07
C PRO A 398 8.77 -18.02 4.35
N MET A 399 9.25 -17.82 5.57
CA MET A 399 9.71 -16.54 6.10
C MET A 399 10.97 -16.06 5.36
N VAL A 400 10.93 -14.88 4.73
CA VAL A 400 12.08 -14.27 4.05
C VAL A 400 12.67 -13.16 4.94
N ARG A 401 13.93 -13.30 5.36
CA ARG A 401 14.70 -12.13 5.84
C ARG A 401 14.91 -11.16 4.70
N THR A 402 14.73 -9.87 4.95
CA THR A 402 14.90 -8.82 3.91
C THR A 402 16.23 -8.13 3.88
N PHE A 403 17.17 -8.60 4.70
CA PHE A 403 18.57 -8.35 4.47
C PHE A 403 19.31 -9.68 4.52
N PRO A 404 20.40 -9.80 3.76
CA PRO A 404 21.25 -10.97 3.81
C PRO A 404 21.87 -11.13 5.19
N ILE A 405 22.24 -12.37 5.52
CA ILE A 405 23.11 -12.67 6.65
C ILE A 405 24.54 -12.36 6.23
N TYR A 406 25.17 -11.40 6.90
CA TYR A 406 26.54 -10.99 6.57
C TYR A 406 27.57 -11.91 7.26
N VAL A 407 28.62 -12.29 6.53
CA VAL A 407 29.72 -13.12 7.04
C VAL A 407 31.05 -12.47 6.70
N ASN A 408 31.87 -12.15 7.71
CA ASN A 408 33.19 -11.54 7.54
C ASN A 408 34.09 -11.97 8.71
N GLN A 409 35.18 -12.70 8.43
CA GLN A 409 36.13 -13.16 9.46
C GLN A 409 36.81 -12.01 10.21
N LEU A 410 36.85 -10.82 9.61
CA LEU A 410 37.47 -9.62 10.17
C LEU A 410 36.47 -8.73 10.92
N ALA A 411 35.19 -9.11 11.00
CA ALA A 411 34.20 -8.35 11.74
C ALA A 411 34.53 -8.35 13.24
N GLY A 412 34.61 -7.16 13.82
CA GLY A 412 34.85 -6.96 15.26
C GLY A 412 33.60 -6.70 16.08
N GLY A 413 32.42 -6.66 15.44
CA GLY A 413 31.15 -6.37 16.09
C GLY A 413 30.49 -7.57 16.76
N ALA A 414 29.17 -7.54 16.86
CA ALA A 414 28.38 -8.46 17.69
C ALA A 414 28.31 -9.93 17.20
N ASN A 415 28.96 -10.28 16.08
CA ASN A 415 29.00 -11.64 15.53
C ASN A 415 27.62 -12.29 15.35
N ASN A 416 26.67 -11.54 14.78
CA ASN A 416 25.25 -11.93 14.66
C ASN A 416 24.70 -11.85 13.22
N GLY A 417 25.52 -11.44 12.25
CA GLY A 417 25.16 -11.44 10.83
C GLY A 417 24.23 -10.30 10.40
N SER A 418 24.00 -9.28 11.24
CA SER A 418 23.03 -8.20 10.97
C SER A 418 23.53 -7.08 10.05
N SER A 419 24.85 -6.94 9.91
CA SER A 419 25.52 -5.96 9.05
C SER A 419 26.95 -6.42 8.79
N TRP A 420 27.68 -5.78 7.89
CA TRP A 420 29.11 -6.07 7.71
C TRP A 420 29.95 -5.86 8.99
N ALA A 421 29.60 -4.88 9.82
CA ALA A 421 30.28 -4.62 11.09
C ALA A 421 30.00 -5.72 12.13
N ASN A 422 28.78 -6.25 12.15
CA ASN A 422 28.34 -7.29 13.08
C ASN A 422 28.28 -8.69 12.44
N ALA A 423 28.97 -8.89 11.32
CA ALA A 423 28.89 -10.10 10.52
C ALA A 423 29.33 -11.33 11.33
N PHE A 424 28.81 -12.50 10.98
CA PHE A 424 29.35 -13.74 11.53
C PHE A 424 30.82 -13.90 11.12
N THR A 425 31.69 -14.19 12.07
CA THR A 425 33.10 -14.51 11.83
C THR A 425 33.30 -15.95 11.36
N SER A 426 32.25 -16.78 11.44
CA SER A 426 32.21 -18.17 10.99
C SER A 426 31.06 -18.39 10.01
N LEU A 427 31.39 -18.83 8.80
CA LEU A 427 30.39 -19.22 7.80
C LEU A 427 29.55 -20.42 8.27
N GLN A 428 30.14 -21.37 9.01
CA GLN A 428 29.40 -22.52 9.52
C GLN A 428 28.34 -22.11 10.55
N THR A 429 28.64 -21.08 11.36
CA THR A 429 27.69 -20.50 12.31
C THR A 429 26.57 -19.76 11.57
N ALA A 430 26.90 -19.02 10.51
CA ALA A 430 25.91 -18.34 9.67
C ALA A 430 24.96 -19.33 8.98
N LEU A 431 25.49 -20.43 8.43
CA LEU A 431 24.70 -21.51 7.85
C LEU A 431 23.77 -22.17 8.88
N GLY A 432 24.26 -22.42 10.09
CA GLY A 432 23.43 -22.94 11.19
C GLY A 432 22.34 -21.97 11.67
N ALA A 433 22.47 -20.68 11.34
CA ALA A 433 21.51 -19.66 11.68
C ALA A 433 20.52 -19.36 10.56
N ALA A 434 20.68 -19.90 9.35
CA ALA A 434 19.88 -19.57 8.15
C ALA A 434 18.64 -20.48 7.99
N ASN A 435 17.59 -19.93 7.38
CA ASN A 435 16.33 -20.61 7.06
C ASN A 435 16.06 -20.54 5.55
N PRO A 436 15.25 -21.47 4.98
CA PRO A 436 14.86 -21.43 3.57
C PRO A 436 14.29 -20.05 3.19
N GLY A 437 14.81 -19.45 2.12
CA GLY A 437 14.50 -18.08 1.65
C GLY A 437 15.55 -17.03 2.03
N ASP A 438 16.49 -17.35 2.93
CA ASP A 438 17.56 -16.43 3.32
C ASP A 438 18.66 -16.32 2.26
N GLU A 439 19.24 -15.13 2.14
CA GLU A 439 20.54 -14.93 1.49
C GLU A 439 21.66 -14.85 2.54
N ILE A 440 22.83 -15.40 2.26
CA ILE A 440 24.06 -15.22 3.05
C ILE A 440 25.10 -14.55 2.16
N TRP A 441 25.62 -13.40 2.58
CA TRP A 441 26.65 -12.64 1.87
C TRP A 441 27.98 -12.77 2.59
N VAL A 442 28.99 -13.30 1.90
CA VAL A 442 30.29 -13.63 2.48
C VAL A 442 31.37 -12.72 1.91
N ALA A 443 31.97 -11.93 2.79
CA ALA A 443 33.09 -11.07 2.45
C ALA A 443 34.32 -11.89 2.03
N TRP A 444 35.04 -11.38 1.05
CA TRP A 444 36.41 -11.77 0.75
C TRP A 444 37.28 -11.30 1.93
N ALA A 445 37.75 -12.25 2.74
CA ALA A 445 38.49 -11.98 3.97
C ALA A 445 39.96 -11.57 3.71
N ASN A 446 40.21 -10.56 2.86
CA ASN A 446 41.55 -10.11 2.45
C ASN A 446 42.47 -11.26 1.97
N GLY A 447 41.91 -12.23 1.24
CA GLY A 447 42.63 -13.42 0.75
C GLY A 447 42.70 -14.59 1.73
N ALA A 448 42.15 -14.47 2.95
CA ALA A 448 41.99 -15.58 3.87
C ALA A 448 40.86 -16.53 3.43
N SER A 449 40.98 -17.79 3.87
CA SER A 449 40.00 -18.85 3.57
C SER A 449 39.01 -19.05 4.72
N TYR A 450 37.77 -19.36 4.37
CA TYR A 450 36.80 -19.92 5.30
C TYR A 450 36.99 -21.43 5.39
N VAL A 451 37.11 -21.96 6.60
CA VAL A 451 37.33 -23.39 6.87
C VAL A 451 36.14 -23.95 7.66
N PRO A 452 35.59 -25.12 7.30
CA PRO A 452 34.36 -25.64 7.92
C PRO A 452 34.55 -26.21 9.33
N GLY A 453 35.79 -26.52 9.73
CA GLY A 453 36.12 -27.01 11.06
C GLY A 453 37.49 -27.67 11.12
N GLY A 454 37.86 -28.19 12.30
CA GLY A 454 39.18 -28.80 12.58
C GLY A 454 39.21 -30.33 12.53
N SER A 455 38.33 -30.97 11.76
CA SER A 455 38.24 -32.43 11.61
C SER A 455 38.13 -32.80 10.14
N VAL A 456 38.67 -33.96 9.74
CA VAL A 456 38.58 -34.48 8.37
C VAL A 456 37.13 -34.65 7.88
N THR A 457 36.16 -34.76 8.81
CA THR A 457 34.73 -34.89 8.51
C THR A 457 33.96 -33.56 8.53
N ALA A 458 34.61 -32.43 8.85
CA ALA A 458 33.96 -31.13 8.84
C ALA A 458 33.64 -30.69 7.42
N THR A 459 32.52 -30.01 7.22
CA THR A 459 32.04 -29.54 5.91
C THR A 459 31.08 -28.38 6.10
N PHE A 460 31.05 -27.45 5.15
CA PHE A 460 29.99 -26.45 5.07
C PHE A 460 28.71 -27.12 4.60
N GLN A 461 27.82 -27.41 5.55
CA GLN A 461 26.51 -27.97 5.25
C GLN A 461 25.61 -26.89 4.66
N LEU A 462 25.26 -27.03 3.38
CA LEU A 462 24.28 -26.18 2.73
C LEU A 462 22.89 -26.45 3.31
N VAL A 463 22.13 -25.38 3.49
CA VAL A 463 20.75 -25.42 3.98
C VAL A 463 19.81 -25.32 2.77
N ASP A 464 18.83 -26.21 2.70
CA ASP A 464 17.84 -26.18 1.63
C ASP A 464 17.11 -24.83 1.58
N GLY A 465 16.99 -24.26 0.38
CA GLY A 465 16.36 -22.98 0.12
C GLY A 465 17.19 -21.74 0.49
N VAL A 466 18.46 -21.88 0.91
CA VAL A 466 19.33 -20.74 1.25
C VAL A 466 20.28 -20.39 0.11
N ALA A 467 20.35 -19.12 -0.25
CA ALA A 467 21.25 -18.62 -1.29
C ALA A 467 22.55 -18.06 -0.68
N LEU A 468 23.67 -18.72 -0.93
CA LEU A 468 24.98 -18.34 -0.44
C LEU A 468 25.78 -17.62 -1.55
N TYR A 469 26.17 -16.37 -1.29
CA TYR A 469 26.87 -15.48 -2.22
C TYR A 469 28.23 -15.01 -1.67
N GLY A 470 29.31 -15.19 -2.43
CA GLY A 470 30.66 -14.72 -2.10
C GLY A 470 31.10 -13.52 -2.95
N GLY A 471 32.30 -12.98 -2.72
CA GLY A 471 32.86 -11.89 -3.52
C GLY A 471 32.36 -10.49 -3.18
N PHE A 472 32.05 -10.28 -1.90
CA PHE A 472 31.81 -8.97 -1.31
C PHE A 472 33.09 -8.44 -0.66
N ASN A 473 33.30 -7.13 -0.63
CA ASN A 473 34.41 -6.48 0.07
C ASN A 473 34.07 -6.17 1.53
N GLY A 474 32.80 -6.26 1.92
CA GLY A 474 32.36 -6.04 3.29
C GLY A 474 31.82 -4.64 3.56
N PHE A 475 31.31 -3.96 2.53
CA PHE A 475 30.66 -2.64 2.66
C PHE A 475 29.47 -2.44 1.71
N GLU A 476 29.15 -3.45 0.90
CA GLU A 476 28.06 -3.43 -0.08
C GLU A 476 26.68 -3.38 0.60
N THR A 477 25.77 -2.65 -0.04
CA THR A 477 24.35 -2.51 0.31
C THR A 477 23.42 -3.26 -0.66
N LEU A 478 23.91 -3.58 -1.87
CA LEU A 478 23.17 -4.32 -2.90
C LEU A 478 23.99 -5.50 -3.43
N ARG A 479 23.30 -6.60 -3.81
CA ARG A 479 23.94 -7.81 -4.35
C ARG A 479 24.70 -7.54 -5.65
N SER A 480 24.26 -6.55 -6.43
CA SER A 480 24.88 -6.15 -7.69
C SER A 480 26.22 -5.42 -7.52
N GLU A 481 26.58 -5.03 -6.29
CA GLU A 481 27.84 -4.32 -6.00
C GLU A 481 29.04 -5.26 -5.80
N ARG A 482 28.83 -6.58 -5.88
CA ARG A 482 29.88 -7.60 -5.76
C ARG A 482 30.97 -7.41 -6.82
N THR A 483 32.22 -7.52 -6.43
CA THR A 483 33.39 -7.33 -7.32
C THR A 483 33.72 -8.56 -8.18
N LEU A 484 32.93 -9.63 -8.07
CA LEU A 484 33.12 -10.94 -8.71
C LEU A 484 34.45 -11.65 -8.38
N ALA A 485 35.28 -11.10 -7.48
CA ALA A 485 36.44 -11.81 -6.94
C ALA A 485 35.94 -12.92 -5.99
N PRO A 486 36.22 -14.22 -6.25
CA PRO A 486 35.53 -15.29 -5.54
C PRO A 486 36.00 -15.44 -4.08
N THR A 487 35.08 -15.52 -3.12
CA THR A 487 35.42 -15.84 -1.72
C THR A 487 35.97 -17.27 -1.63
N LEU A 488 37.04 -17.48 -0.87
CA LEU A 488 37.73 -18.77 -0.79
C LEU A 488 37.17 -19.65 0.35
N LEU A 489 36.64 -20.83 -0.01
CA LEU A 489 36.32 -21.91 0.92
C LEU A 489 37.43 -22.95 0.86
N SER A 490 38.09 -23.22 1.98
CA SER A 490 39.21 -24.17 2.06
C SER A 490 38.89 -25.33 2.99
N GLY A 491 39.22 -26.54 2.54
CA GLY A 491 39.24 -27.74 3.35
C GLY A 491 40.52 -27.93 4.17
N GLU A 492 41.52 -27.06 4.01
CA GLU A 492 42.78 -27.16 4.75
C GLU A 492 42.57 -26.72 6.20
N PHE A 493 42.90 -27.60 7.15
CA PHE A 493 42.86 -27.27 8.58
C PHE A 493 44.14 -27.76 9.28
N GLY A 494 44.83 -26.86 9.97
CA GLY A 494 46.15 -27.16 10.51
C GLY A 494 47.19 -27.47 9.42
N VAL A 495 48.32 -28.06 9.81
CA VAL A 495 49.42 -28.37 8.88
C VAL A 495 49.20 -29.74 8.25
N GLY A 496 48.89 -29.77 6.96
CA GLY A 496 48.83 -30.98 6.14
C GLY A 496 47.55 -31.82 6.29
N ASN A 497 46.49 -31.31 6.92
CA ASN A 497 45.20 -31.97 6.95
C ASN A 497 44.19 -31.28 6.03
N HIS A 498 43.37 -32.10 5.39
CA HIS A 498 42.32 -31.72 4.46
C HIS A 498 41.02 -32.38 4.88
N VAL A 499 39.90 -31.66 4.83
CA VAL A 499 38.58 -32.27 4.98
C VAL A 499 38.23 -33.11 3.76
N TYR A 500 37.39 -34.14 3.93
CA TYR A 500 36.93 -34.96 2.80
C TYR A 500 36.08 -34.13 1.83
N HIS A 501 35.07 -33.41 2.35
CA HIS A 501 34.18 -32.57 1.57
C HIS A 501 34.15 -31.16 2.16
N VAL A 502 34.54 -30.16 1.37
CA VAL A 502 34.57 -28.76 1.84
C VAL A 502 33.15 -28.19 1.99
N VAL A 503 32.28 -28.57 1.06
CA VAL A 503 30.86 -28.21 1.01
C VAL A 503 30.06 -29.48 0.77
N SER A 504 28.94 -29.63 1.45
CA SER A 504 28.02 -30.75 1.27
C SER A 504 26.57 -30.30 1.36
N GLY A 505 25.68 -31.02 0.69
CA GLY A 505 24.25 -30.81 0.80
C GLY A 505 23.48 -32.01 0.25
N SER A 506 22.33 -32.31 0.84
CA SER A 506 21.45 -33.40 0.43
C SER A 506 20.01 -32.91 0.37
N GLY A 507 19.29 -33.22 -0.72
CA GLY A 507 17.88 -32.85 -0.87
C GLY A 507 17.65 -31.35 -1.09
N LEU A 508 18.62 -30.64 -1.69
CA LEU A 508 18.52 -29.20 -1.96
C LEU A 508 17.58 -28.92 -3.16
N GLY A 509 16.62 -28.03 -2.96
CA GLY A 509 15.68 -27.52 -3.95
C GLY A 509 16.16 -26.24 -4.63
N ALA A 510 15.33 -25.74 -5.55
CA ALA A 510 15.67 -24.64 -6.49
C ALA A 510 15.96 -23.27 -5.83
N GLY A 511 15.60 -23.08 -4.56
CA GLY A 511 15.94 -21.88 -3.79
C GLY A 511 17.37 -21.87 -3.24
N THR A 512 18.09 -22.99 -3.31
CA THR A 512 19.47 -23.09 -2.81
C THR A 512 20.46 -22.61 -3.87
N ALA A 513 21.35 -21.70 -3.53
CA ALA A 513 22.40 -21.22 -4.44
C ALA A 513 23.77 -21.21 -3.75
N LEU A 514 24.81 -21.45 -4.54
CA LEU A 514 26.21 -21.27 -4.15
C LEU A 514 26.93 -20.54 -5.28
N ASP A 515 27.18 -19.25 -5.11
CA ASP A 515 27.68 -18.39 -6.17
C ASP A 515 28.79 -17.44 -5.67
N GLY A 516 29.80 -17.19 -6.51
CA GLY A 516 30.94 -16.33 -6.19
C GLY A 516 31.93 -16.92 -5.18
N PHE A 517 32.10 -18.24 -5.18
CA PHE A 517 33.10 -18.92 -4.35
C PHE A 517 34.13 -19.66 -5.19
N ARG A 518 35.35 -19.76 -4.66
CA ARG A 518 36.37 -20.71 -5.07
C ARG A 518 36.53 -21.74 -3.96
N ILE A 519 36.47 -23.02 -4.30
CA ILE A 519 36.53 -24.12 -3.31
C ILE A 519 37.84 -24.89 -3.52
N THR A 520 38.64 -25.08 -2.47
CA THR A 520 39.94 -25.76 -2.53
C THR A 520 40.18 -26.65 -1.32
N GLY A 521 41.18 -27.54 -1.39
CA GLY A 521 41.65 -28.29 -0.22
C GLY A 521 40.72 -29.41 0.28
N GLY A 522 39.82 -29.90 -0.57
CA GLY A 522 39.09 -31.14 -0.30
C GLY A 522 39.92 -32.37 -0.66
N SER A 523 39.84 -33.42 0.13
CA SER A 523 40.51 -34.71 -0.08
C SER A 523 39.50 -35.86 -0.14
N ALA A 524 38.47 -35.73 -0.99
CA ALA A 524 37.50 -36.79 -1.23
C ALA A 524 38.18 -37.97 -1.94
N THR A 525 38.14 -39.16 -1.33
CA THR A 525 38.55 -40.42 -1.95
C THR A 525 37.40 -41.12 -2.64
#